data_AF-A0A480W4F5-F1
#
_entry.id   AF-A0A480W4F5-F1
#
_cell.length_a   1.000
_cell.length_b   1.000
_cell.length_c   1.000
_cell.angle_alpha   90.00
_cell.angle_beta   90.00
_cell.angle_gamma   90.00
#
_symmetry.space_group_name_H-M   'P 1'
#
loop_
_entity.id
_entity.type
_entity.pdbx_description
1 polymer ?
#
loop_
_entity_poly.entity_id
_entity_poly.type
_entity_poly.pdbx_seq_one_letter_code
_entity_poly.pdbx_strand_id
1 'polypeptide(L)'
;MARLVAVCRDGEEEFPFERRQIPLYIDDTLTMVMEFPDNVLNLDGHQNNGAQLKQFIQRHSMLKQQDLSIAMMVTSREVLSALSQLVPCVGCRRSVERLFSQLVESGNPALEPLTVGPKGVLSVTRSCMTDAKKLYTLFYVHGSKLNDMIDAIPKSKKNKRCQLHSLDTHKPKPLGGCWMDVWELMSQECRDEVVLIDSSCLLETLETYLRKHRFCTDCKNKVLRAYNILIGELDCSKEKGYCAALYEGLRCCPHERHIHVCCETDFIAHLLGRAEPEFAGGRRERHAKTIDIAQEEVLTCLGIHLYERLHRIWQKLRAEEQTWQMLFYLGVDALRKSFEVRTVGHFNVQDCLKFWD
;
A
#
# COMPACT_ATOMS: atom_id res chain seq x y z
N MET A 1 4.06 -4.97 7.69
CA MET A 1 3.65 -4.12 6.57
C MET A 1 3.44 -4.99 5.37
N ALA A 2 2.56 -4.59 4.46
CA ALA A 2 2.38 -5.27 3.19
C ALA A 2 3.65 -5.17 2.32
N ARG A 3 3.85 -6.16 1.46
CA ARG A 3 4.98 -6.24 0.52
C ARG A 3 4.54 -5.90 -0.89
N LEU A 4 5.47 -5.43 -1.71
CA LEU A 4 5.28 -5.23 -3.14
C LEU A 4 5.97 -6.37 -3.87
N VAL A 5 5.20 -7.29 -4.45
CA VAL A 5 5.71 -8.61 -4.86
C VAL A 5 5.89 -8.76 -6.37
N ALA A 6 5.13 -8.01 -7.17
CA ALA A 6 5.18 -8.04 -8.64
C ALA A 6 4.68 -6.72 -9.23
N VAL A 7 4.82 -6.56 -10.55
CA VAL A 7 4.31 -5.40 -11.31
C VAL A 7 3.28 -5.89 -12.33
N CYS A 8 2.13 -5.22 -12.39
CA CYS A 8 1.12 -5.49 -13.40
C CYS A 8 1.52 -4.76 -14.68
N ARG A 9 1.83 -5.49 -15.76
CA ARG A 9 2.26 -4.88 -17.03
C ARG A 9 1.05 -4.52 -17.89
N ASP A 10 1.11 -3.36 -18.54
CA ASP A 10 0.07 -2.91 -19.46
C ASP A 10 -0.10 -3.92 -20.61
N GLY A 11 -1.35 -4.35 -20.83
CA GLY A 11 -1.71 -5.31 -21.88
C GLY A 11 -1.96 -6.74 -21.40
N GLU A 12 -1.76 -7.05 -20.13
CA GLU A 12 -2.26 -8.29 -19.53
C GLU A 12 -3.76 -8.14 -19.19
N GLU A 13 -4.63 -8.88 -19.89
CA GLU A 13 -6.09 -8.75 -19.73
C GLU A 13 -6.57 -9.01 -18.30
N GLU A 14 -5.92 -9.91 -17.55
CA GLU A 14 -6.16 -10.14 -16.11
C GLU A 14 -4.90 -10.65 -15.39
N PHE A 15 -4.41 -9.91 -14.39
CA PHE A 15 -3.31 -10.37 -13.51
C PHE A 15 -3.84 -11.42 -12.52
N PRO A 16 -3.19 -12.60 -12.37
CA PRO A 16 -3.68 -13.68 -11.50
C PRO A 16 -3.30 -13.43 -10.03
N PHE A 17 -4.08 -12.58 -9.35
CA PHE A 17 -3.85 -12.29 -7.92
C PHE A 17 -3.99 -13.54 -7.05
N GLU A 18 -2.97 -13.78 -6.22
CA GLU A 18 -3.04 -14.82 -5.19
C GLU A 18 -3.82 -14.35 -3.96
N ARG A 19 -3.91 -15.23 -2.96
CA ARG A 19 -4.53 -14.93 -1.68
C ARG A 19 -3.85 -13.74 -1.04
N ARG A 20 -4.65 -12.81 -0.52
CA ARG A 20 -4.16 -11.59 0.15
C ARG A 20 -3.29 -10.70 -0.74
N GLN A 21 -3.55 -10.72 -2.04
CA GLN A 21 -2.96 -9.78 -2.97
C GLN A 21 -4.02 -8.85 -3.56
N ILE A 22 -3.67 -7.57 -3.73
CA ILE A 22 -4.50 -6.58 -4.42
C ILE A 22 -3.64 -5.73 -5.36
N PRO A 23 -4.24 -5.15 -6.41
CA PRO A 23 -3.56 -4.13 -7.21
C PRO A 23 -3.36 -2.85 -6.39
N LEU A 24 -2.17 -2.29 -6.48
CA LEU A 24 -1.78 -0.99 -5.93
C LEU A 24 -1.47 -0.02 -7.08
N TYR A 25 -2.42 0.86 -7.35
CA TYR A 25 -2.31 1.88 -8.39
C TYR A 25 -1.45 3.07 -7.91
N ILE A 26 -0.23 3.17 -8.45
CA ILE A 26 0.72 4.24 -8.11
C ILE A 26 0.42 5.50 -8.92
N ASP A 27 0.35 5.34 -10.24
CA ASP A 27 -0.04 6.34 -11.24
C ASP A 27 -0.63 5.65 -12.49
N ASP A 28 -0.82 6.40 -13.57
CA ASP A 28 -1.45 5.92 -14.80
C ASP A 28 -0.61 4.86 -15.55
N THR A 29 0.68 4.75 -15.23
CA THR A 29 1.64 3.87 -15.92
C THR A 29 2.19 2.75 -15.04
N LEU A 30 1.97 2.83 -13.73
CA LEU A 30 2.56 1.89 -12.77
C LEU A 30 1.51 1.34 -11.81
N THR A 31 1.24 0.06 -11.95
CA THR A 31 0.44 -0.73 -11.01
C THR A 31 1.29 -1.86 -10.44
N MET A 32 1.35 -1.97 -9.12
CA MET A 32 2.10 -3.01 -8.42
C MET A 32 1.17 -3.98 -7.70
N VAL A 33 1.66 -5.18 -7.40
CA VAL A 33 0.93 -6.17 -6.61
C VAL A 33 1.31 -6.04 -5.15
N MET A 34 0.34 -5.71 -4.32
CA MET A 34 0.49 -5.54 -2.88
C MET A 34 0.01 -6.80 -2.15
N GLU A 35 0.89 -7.39 -1.35
CA GLU A 35 0.64 -8.63 -0.59
C GLU A 35 0.58 -8.36 0.92
N PHE A 36 -0.47 -8.83 1.58
CA PHE A 36 -0.62 -8.70 3.04
C PHE A 36 0.02 -9.88 3.78
N PRO A 37 0.77 -9.63 4.88
CA PRO A 37 1.55 -10.67 5.54
C PRO A 37 0.68 -11.69 6.29
N ASP A 38 1.19 -12.92 6.35
CA ASP A 38 0.47 -14.05 6.98
C ASP A 38 0.26 -13.89 8.48
N ASN A 39 1.22 -13.25 9.14
CA ASN A 39 1.32 -13.13 10.59
C ASN A 39 0.19 -12.30 11.24
N VAL A 40 -0.54 -11.50 10.45
CA VAL A 40 -1.71 -10.73 10.94
C VAL A 40 -2.80 -11.69 11.45
N LEU A 41 -2.77 -12.93 10.99
CA LEU A 41 -3.79 -13.96 11.16
C LEU A 41 -3.21 -15.27 11.69
N ASN A 42 -2.25 -15.25 12.63
CA ASN A 42 -1.78 -16.49 13.24
C ASN A 42 -2.88 -17.18 14.06
N LEU A 43 -3.77 -17.91 13.38
CA LEU A 43 -4.93 -18.59 13.95
C LEU A 43 -4.53 -19.78 14.83
N ASP A 44 -3.29 -20.26 14.69
CA ASP A 44 -2.79 -21.48 15.33
C ASP A 44 -1.94 -21.21 16.60
N GLY A 45 -1.47 -19.98 16.81
CA GLY A 45 -0.43 -19.65 17.81
C GLY A 45 -0.85 -18.91 19.09
N HIS A 46 -2.12 -18.59 19.30
CA HIS A 46 -2.55 -17.75 20.43
C HIS A 46 -2.88 -18.55 21.71
N GLN A 47 -2.35 -18.10 22.86
CA GLN A 47 -2.74 -18.62 24.18
C GLN A 47 -4.17 -18.18 24.51
N ASN A 48 -5.13 -19.07 24.24
CA ASN A 48 -6.54 -18.82 24.46
C ASN A 48 -6.94 -19.03 25.93
N ASN A 49 -7.84 -18.20 26.44
CA ASN A 49 -8.50 -18.43 27.73
C ASN A 49 -9.24 -19.78 27.67
N GLY A 50 -8.69 -20.80 28.34
CA GLY A 50 -9.12 -22.19 28.17
C GLY A 50 -10.59 -22.44 28.48
N ALA A 51 -11.23 -21.63 29.34
CA ALA A 51 -12.64 -21.79 29.68
C ALA A 51 -13.58 -21.27 28.56
N GLN A 52 -13.33 -20.06 28.04
CA GLN A 52 -14.13 -19.45 26.98
C GLN A 52 -14.02 -20.24 25.67
N LEU A 53 -12.81 -20.70 25.34
CA LEU A 53 -12.60 -21.54 24.16
C LEU A 53 -13.37 -22.86 24.26
N LYS A 54 -13.37 -23.53 25.42
CA LYS A 54 -14.14 -24.77 25.61
C LYS A 54 -15.63 -24.56 25.41
N GLN A 55 -16.18 -23.47 25.98
CA GLN A 55 -17.58 -23.12 25.81
C GLN A 55 -17.92 -22.82 24.35
N PHE A 56 -17.04 -22.12 23.63
CA PHE A 56 -17.23 -21.85 22.20
C PHE A 56 -17.22 -23.13 21.37
N ILE A 57 -16.26 -24.04 21.60
CA ILE A 57 -16.17 -25.33 20.90
C ILE A 57 -17.45 -26.15 21.13
N GLN A 58 -17.97 -26.18 22.36
CA GLN A 58 -19.21 -26.87 22.68
C GLN A 58 -20.42 -26.28 21.94
N ARG A 59 -20.53 -24.94 21.87
CA ARG A 59 -21.61 -24.28 21.14
C ARG A 59 -21.50 -24.51 19.63
N HIS A 60 -20.28 -24.43 19.09
CA HIS A 60 -20.01 -24.67 17.67
C HIS A 60 -20.40 -26.10 17.26
N SER A 61 -20.08 -27.11 18.08
CA SER A 61 -20.41 -28.51 17.77
C SER A 61 -21.90 -28.84 17.81
N MET A 62 -22.72 -27.99 18.45
CA MET A 62 -24.18 -28.16 18.50
C MET A 62 -24.90 -27.60 17.27
N LEU A 63 -24.23 -26.80 16.44
CA LEU A 63 -24.83 -26.19 15.25
C LEU A 63 -24.78 -27.15 14.07
N LYS A 64 -25.90 -27.30 13.35
CA LYS A 64 -25.89 -28.00 12.06
C LYS A 64 -25.11 -27.17 11.04
N GLN A 65 -24.56 -27.84 10.04
CA GLN A 65 -23.77 -27.19 9.00
C GLN A 65 -24.55 -26.10 8.24
N GLN A 66 -25.86 -26.28 8.05
CA GLN A 66 -26.74 -25.28 7.43
C GLN A 66 -26.88 -24.04 8.31
N ASP A 67 -27.16 -24.22 9.61
CA ASP A 67 -27.30 -23.14 10.58
C ASP A 67 -25.98 -22.36 10.74
N LEU A 68 -24.85 -23.07 10.75
CA LEU A 68 -23.52 -22.46 10.80
C LEU A 68 -23.25 -21.65 9.51
N SER A 69 -23.58 -22.20 8.33
CA SER A 69 -23.40 -21.48 7.07
C SER A 69 -24.24 -20.20 7.04
N ILE A 70 -25.51 -20.27 7.48
CA ILE A 70 -26.37 -19.10 7.61
C ILE A 70 -25.77 -18.12 8.61
N ALA A 71 -25.29 -18.58 9.76
CA ALA A 71 -24.67 -17.73 10.79
C ALA A 71 -23.41 -17.00 10.29
N MET A 72 -22.71 -17.56 9.30
CA MET A 72 -21.51 -17.03 8.68
C MET A 72 -21.77 -16.16 7.45
N MET A 73 -22.98 -15.63 7.26
CA MET A 73 -23.28 -14.74 6.13
C MET A 73 -23.65 -13.34 6.63
N VAL A 74 -23.01 -12.34 6.02
CA VAL A 74 -23.30 -10.93 6.21
C VAL A 74 -23.43 -10.27 4.85
N THR A 75 -24.46 -9.44 4.68
CA THR A 75 -24.72 -8.70 3.44
C THR A 75 -23.87 -7.44 3.33
N SER A 76 -23.68 -6.95 2.11
CA SER A 76 -23.03 -5.66 1.84
C SER A 76 -23.65 -4.53 2.66
N ARG A 77 -24.99 -4.50 2.76
CA ARG A 77 -25.71 -3.51 3.55
C ARG A 77 -25.31 -3.52 5.03
N GLU A 78 -25.17 -4.70 5.63
CA GLU A 78 -24.76 -4.83 7.03
C GLU A 78 -23.31 -4.39 7.23
N VAL A 79 -22.39 -4.80 6.34
CA VAL A 79 -20.97 -4.37 6.38
C VAL A 79 -20.87 -2.84 6.27
N LEU A 80 -21.52 -2.23 5.27
CA LEU A 80 -21.46 -0.79 5.03
C LEU A 80 -22.17 0.01 6.13
N SER A 81 -23.26 -0.52 6.71
CA SER A 81 -23.89 0.10 7.87
C SER A 81 -22.94 0.12 9.06
N ALA A 82 -22.26 -1.00 9.36
CA ALA A 82 -21.27 -1.07 10.43
C ALA A 82 -20.08 -0.11 10.18
N LEU A 83 -19.60 -0.03 8.94
CA LEU A 83 -18.56 0.93 8.53
C LEU A 83 -18.95 2.37 8.85
N SER A 84 -20.19 2.76 8.53
CA SER A 84 -20.68 4.12 8.75
C SER A 84 -20.75 4.51 10.23
N GLN A 85 -21.01 3.54 11.11
CA GLN A 85 -21.15 3.71 12.55
C GLN A 85 -19.80 3.73 13.27
N LEU A 86 -18.87 2.88 12.84
CA LEU A 86 -17.59 2.66 13.54
C LEU A 86 -16.47 3.60 13.05
N VAL A 87 -16.45 3.95 11.75
CA VAL A 87 -15.35 4.71 11.16
C VAL A 87 -15.74 6.19 10.97
N PRO A 88 -15.14 7.13 11.74
CA PRO A 88 -15.53 8.55 11.67
C PRO A 88 -14.99 9.27 10.43
N CYS A 89 -13.90 8.78 9.83
CA CYS A 89 -13.28 9.43 8.67
C CYS A 89 -14.00 9.05 7.37
N VAL A 90 -14.61 10.04 6.70
CA VAL A 90 -15.31 9.83 5.41
C VAL A 90 -14.39 9.27 4.32
N GLY A 91 -13.12 9.69 4.28
CA GLY A 91 -12.14 9.18 3.32
C GLY A 91 -11.87 7.68 3.51
N CYS A 92 -11.72 7.24 4.76
CA CYS A 92 -11.56 5.83 5.09
C CYS A 92 -12.79 5.02 4.69
N ARG A 93 -14.00 5.52 4.99
CA ARG A 93 -15.24 4.85 4.58
C ARG A 93 -15.33 4.64 3.07
N ARG A 94 -15.08 5.70 2.28
CA ARG A 94 -15.08 5.61 0.82
C ARG A 94 -14.02 4.65 0.29
N SER A 95 -12.84 4.60 0.92
CA SER A 95 -11.76 3.70 0.52
C SER A 95 -12.15 2.24 0.76
N VAL A 96 -12.74 1.95 1.93
CA VAL A 96 -13.24 0.61 2.27
C VAL A 96 -14.40 0.19 1.36
N GLU A 97 -15.35 1.08 1.09
CA GLU A 97 -16.46 0.86 0.13
C GLU A 97 -15.93 0.52 -1.27
N ARG A 98 -14.93 1.27 -1.74
CA ARG A 98 -14.28 1.03 -3.04
C ARG A 98 -13.62 -0.34 -3.07
N LEU A 99 -12.78 -0.66 -2.08
CA LEU A 99 -12.10 -1.96 -2.01
C LEU A 99 -13.12 -3.10 -1.95
N PHE A 100 -14.16 -3.01 -1.12
CA PHE A 100 -15.19 -4.03 -1.03
C PHE A 100 -15.90 -4.25 -2.37
N SER A 101 -16.26 -3.18 -3.08
CA SER A 101 -16.90 -3.27 -4.40
C SER A 101 -15.99 -3.94 -5.43
N GLN A 102 -14.70 -3.59 -5.45
CA GLN A 102 -13.71 -4.24 -6.31
C GLN A 102 -13.57 -5.74 -6.02
N LEU A 103 -13.65 -6.16 -4.76
CA LEU A 103 -13.61 -7.58 -4.39
C LEU A 103 -14.88 -8.33 -4.78
N VAL A 104 -16.05 -7.67 -4.77
CA VAL A 104 -17.30 -8.25 -5.29
C VAL A 104 -17.22 -8.48 -6.79
N GLU A 105 -16.65 -7.52 -7.54
CA GLU A 105 -16.55 -7.58 -9.00
C GLU A 105 -15.48 -8.57 -9.46
N SER A 106 -14.29 -8.55 -8.84
CA SER A 106 -13.15 -9.39 -9.25
C SER A 106 -13.19 -10.81 -8.68
N GLY A 107 -13.86 -11.04 -7.56
CA GLY A 107 -13.79 -12.32 -6.83
C GLY A 107 -12.42 -12.65 -6.24
N ASN A 108 -11.50 -11.69 -6.20
CA ASN A 108 -10.13 -11.88 -5.71
C ASN A 108 -10.12 -12.31 -4.22
N PRO A 109 -9.37 -13.38 -3.84
CA PRO A 109 -9.24 -13.87 -2.47
C PRO A 109 -8.37 -12.98 -1.55
N ALA A 110 -8.43 -11.66 -1.70
CA ALA A 110 -7.61 -10.70 -0.97
C ALA A 110 -7.86 -10.70 0.56
N LEU A 111 -9.03 -11.13 1.04
CA LEU A 111 -9.39 -11.07 2.45
C LEU A 111 -9.27 -12.41 3.19
N GLU A 112 -8.65 -13.44 2.61
CA GLU A 112 -8.59 -14.77 3.23
C GLU A 112 -8.10 -14.71 4.70
N PRO A 113 -8.79 -15.34 5.69
CA PRO A 113 -9.84 -16.36 5.56
C PRO A 113 -11.26 -15.85 5.28
N LEU A 114 -11.49 -14.55 5.17
CA LEU A 114 -12.78 -14.01 4.75
C LEU A 114 -12.96 -14.17 3.24
N THR A 115 -14.21 -14.29 2.81
CA THR A 115 -14.59 -14.44 1.41
C THR A 115 -15.69 -13.44 1.07
N VAL A 116 -15.62 -12.86 -0.13
CA VAL A 116 -16.63 -11.94 -0.66
C VAL A 116 -17.24 -12.59 -1.90
N GLY A 117 -18.51 -12.94 -1.83
CA GLY A 117 -19.22 -13.59 -2.94
C GLY A 117 -19.81 -12.60 -3.96
N PRO A 118 -20.26 -13.09 -5.13
CA PRO A 118 -20.71 -12.29 -6.30
C PRO A 118 -22.02 -11.48 -6.11
N LYS A 119 -22.46 -11.25 -4.87
CA LYS A 119 -23.59 -10.38 -4.50
C LYS A 119 -23.28 -9.51 -3.29
N GLY A 120 -22.00 -9.35 -2.95
CA GLY A 120 -21.58 -8.65 -1.74
C GLY A 120 -21.88 -9.42 -0.46
N VAL A 121 -21.97 -10.75 -0.51
CA VAL A 121 -22.11 -11.58 0.69
C VAL A 121 -20.72 -11.86 1.24
N LEU A 122 -20.43 -11.32 2.43
CA LEU A 122 -19.23 -11.60 3.18
C LEU A 122 -19.44 -12.87 4.01
N SER A 123 -18.45 -13.77 3.95
CA SER A 123 -18.42 -15.03 4.72
C SER A 123 -16.99 -15.41 5.09
N VAL A 124 -16.79 -16.63 5.59
CA VAL A 124 -15.48 -17.21 5.93
C VAL A 124 -15.27 -18.47 5.10
N THR A 125 -14.03 -18.77 4.73
CA THR A 125 -13.65 -20.02 4.08
C THR A 125 -14.17 -21.25 4.84
N ARG A 126 -14.54 -22.30 4.09
CA ARG A 126 -15.08 -23.53 4.68
C ARG A 126 -14.13 -24.16 5.71
N SER A 127 -12.83 -24.17 5.42
CA SER A 127 -11.79 -24.72 6.31
C SER A 127 -11.74 -24.00 7.66
N CYS A 128 -11.87 -22.67 7.67
CA CYS A 128 -11.91 -21.88 8.90
C CYS A 128 -13.26 -22.02 9.62
N MET A 129 -14.38 -22.04 8.88
CA MET A 129 -15.72 -22.20 9.46
C MET A 129 -15.90 -23.53 10.21
N THR A 130 -15.34 -24.62 9.69
CA THR A 130 -15.45 -25.95 10.33
C THR A 130 -14.51 -26.15 11.51
N ASP A 131 -13.47 -25.32 11.63
CA ASP A 131 -12.51 -25.39 12.74
C ASP A 131 -12.88 -24.38 13.83
N ALA A 132 -13.52 -24.88 14.89
CA ALA A 132 -13.97 -24.06 16.01
C ALA A 132 -12.84 -23.24 16.65
N LYS A 133 -11.60 -23.75 16.67
CA LYS A 133 -10.47 -23.02 17.24
C LYS A 133 -10.07 -21.85 16.34
N LYS A 134 -9.96 -22.08 15.03
CA LYS A 134 -9.67 -21.02 14.06
C LYS A 134 -10.74 -19.94 14.06
N LEU A 135 -12.01 -20.35 14.10
CA LEU A 135 -13.14 -19.41 14.14
C LEU A 135 -13.17 -18.60 15.45
N TYR A 136 -12.89 -19.23 16.59
CA TYR A 136 -12.74 -18.54 17.87
C TYR A 136 -11.61 -17.51 17.83
N THR A 137 -10.43 -17.90 17.36
CA THR A 137 -9.28 -17.01 17.26
C THR A 137 -9.61 -15.83 16.33
N LEU A 138 -10.25 -16.08 15.18
CA LEU A 138 -10.70 -15.04 14.27
C LEU A 138 -11.64 -14.04 14.97
N PHE A 139 -12.68 -14.49 15.66
CA PHE A 139 -13.68 -13.60 16.27
C PHE A 139 -13.23 -12.90 17.54
N TYR A 140 -12.52 -13.59 18.43
CA TYR A 140 -12.27 -13.09 19.78
C TYR A 140 -10.84 -12.63 20.03
N VAL A 141 -9.89 -13.05 19.19
CA VAL A 141 -8.50 -12.57 19.25
C VAL A 141 -8.23 -11.52 18.18
N HIS A 142 -8.71 -11.73 16.95
CA HIS A 142 -8.56 -10.75 15.88
C HIS A 142 -9.71 -9.73 15.85
N GLY A 143 -10.94 -10.14 16.14
CA GLY A 143 -12.12 -9.25 16.10
C GLY A 143 -12.10 -8.11 17.13
N SER A 144 -11.31 -8.19 18.20
CA SER A 144 -11.11 -7.08 19.15
C SER A 144 -10.24 -5.96 18.59
N LYS A 145 -9.41 -6.23 17.57
CA LYS A 145 -8.41 -5.30 17.05
C LYS A 145 -9.00 -4.15 16.21
N LEU A 146 -10.28 -4.20 15.82
CA LEU A 146 -10.91 -3.16 15.02
C LEU A 146 -10.90 -1.80 15.74
N ASN A 147 -11.30 -1.79 17.01
CA ASN A 147 -11.34 -0.55 17.80
C ASN A 147 -9.92 -0.03 18.06
N ASP A 148 -9.00 -0.92 18.47
CA ASP A 148 -7.59 -0.57 18.67
C ASP A 148 -6.98 0.06 17.43
N MET A 149 -7.29 -0.49 16.25
CA MET A 149 -6.87 0.06 14.97
C MET A 149 -7.46 1.44 14.71
N ILE A 150 -8.78 1.60 14.86
CA ILE A 150 -9.46 2.88 14.61
C ILE A 150 -8.94 3.98 15.54
N ASP A 151 -8.60 3.62 16.78
CA ASP A 151 -8.06 4.53 17.78
C ASP A 151 -6.57 4.84 17.56
N ALA A 152 -5.79 3.88 17.04
CA ALA A 152 -4.40 4.09 16.68
C ALA A 152 -4.21 4.99 15.45
N ILE A 153 -5.23 5.19 14.62
CA ILE A 153 -5.15 6.06 13.45
C ILE A 153 -4.89 7.50 13.89
N PRO A 154 -3.78 8.13 13.45
CA PRO A 154 -3.51 9.52 13.77
C PRO A 154 -4.61 10.42 13.17
N LYS A 155 -5.40 11.05 14.04
CA LYS A 155 -6.48 11.97 13.68
C LYS A 155 -5.92 13.39 13.59
N SER A 156 -6.30 14.15 12.57
CA SER A 156 -6.00 15.58 12.53
C SER A 156 -6.77 16.31 13.64
N LYS A 157 -6.09 17.21 14.36
CA LYS A 157 -6.68 18.02 15.43
C LYS A 157 -7.73 19.01 14.92
N LYS A 158 -7.70 19.38 13.62
CA LYS A 158 -8.57 20.43 13.04
C LYS A 158 -9.85 19.88 12.41
N ASN A 159 -9.85 18.62 12.04
CA ASN A 159 -10.87 18.00 11.20
C ASN A 159 -10.69 16.50 11.41
N LYS A 160 -11.71 15.80 11.92
CA LYS A 160 -11.69 14.37 12.34
C LYS A 160 -11.24 13.33 11.27
N ARG A 161 -10.60 13.77 10.18
CA ARG A 161 -9.92 13.00 9.15
C ARG A 161 -8.62 12.39 9.68
N CYS A 162 -8.25 11.24 9.13
CA CYS A 162 -6.94 10.64 9.38
C CYS A 162 -5.85 11.39 8.61
N GLN A 163 -4.58 11.21 9.01
CA GLN A 163 -3.43 11.81 8.32
C GLN A 163 -3.37 11.41 6.83
N LEU A 164 -3.66 10.15 6.49
CA LEU A 164 -3.63 9.65 5.09
C LEU A 164 -4.71 10.28 4.19
N HIS A 165 -5.77 10.84 4.78
CA HIS A 165 -6.81 11.59 4.06
C HIS A 165 -6.83 13.08 4.43
N SER A 166 -5.77 13.57 5.08
CA SER A 166 -5.50 14.99 5.31
C SER A 166 -4.57 15.50 4.22
N LEU A 167 -4.73 16.76 3.81
CA LEU A 167 -3.88 17.38 2.77
C LEU A 167 -2.39 17.46 3.19
N ASP A 168 -2.09 17.35 4.49
CA ASP A 168 -0.75 17.52 5.06
C ASP A 168 0.21 16.36 4.77
N THR A 169 -0.29 15.19 4.34
CA THR A 169 0.57 14.03 4.00
C THR A 169 1.14 14.10 2.61
N HIS A 170 0.59 14.92 1.70
CA HIS A 170 1.04 15.00 0.30
C HIS A 170 2.42 15.67 0.11
N LYS A 171 2.97 16.33 1.14
CA LYS A 171 4.29 16.96 1.03
C LYS A 171 5.37 16.00 1.52
N PRO A 172 6.39 15.71 0.69
CA PRO A 172 7.55 14.97 1.13
C PRO A 172 8.22 15.73 2.29
N LYS A 173 8.37 15.07 3.44
CA LYS A 173 8.99 15.68 4.63
C LYS A 173 10.47 15.29 4.70
N PRO A 174 11.36 16.24 5.02
CA PRO A 174 12.81 16.01 5.00
C PRO A 174 13.30 14.91 5.95
N LEU A 175 12.51 14.49 6.95
CA LEU A 175 12.88 13.45 7.92
C LEU A 175 11.73 12.46 8.24
N GLY A 176 10.84 12.15 7.28
CA GLY A 176 9.59 11.43 7.58
C GLY A 176 9.39 10.08 6.88
N GLY A 177 9.98 9.00 7.40
CA GLY A 177 9.52 7.63 7.12
C GLY A 177 10.14 6.98 5.87
N CYS A 178 11.48 7.03 5.84
CA CYS A 178 12.44 6.12 5.23
C CYS A 178 11.99 5.44 3.93
N TRP A 179 12.44 5.96 2.79
CA TRP A 179 12.36 5.24 1.52
C TRP A 179 12.88 3.78 1.62
N MET A 180 13.76 3.46 2.59
CA MET A 180 14.17 2.08 2.86
C MET A 180 13.01 1.22 3.37
N ASP A 181 12.08 1.76 4.16
CA ASP A 181 10.90 1.02 4.66
C ASP A 181 10.09 0.46 3.48
N VAL A 182 9.96 1.22 2.38
CA VAL A 182 9.24 0.74 1.19
C VAL A 182 10.16 -0.08 0.28
N TRP A 183 11.43 0.30 0.15
CA TRP A 183 12.43 -0.38 -0.68
C TRP A 183 12.68 -1.82 -0.23
N GLU A 184 12.79 -2.06 1.08
CA GLU A 184 12.97 -3.38 1.67
C GLU A 184 11.75 -4.29 1.51
N LEU A 185 10.57 -3.71 1.34
CA LEU A 185 9.32 -4.43 1.12
C LEU A 185 9.06 -4.78 -0.37
N MET A 186 9.87 -4.24 -1.28
CA MET A 186 9.78 -4.52 -2.73
C MET A 186 10.55 -5.77 -3.13
N SER A 187 9.96 -6.56 -4.03
CA SER A 187 10.68 -7.56 -4.83
C SER A 187 11.66 -6.88 -5.78
N GLN A 188 12.60 -7.66 -6.34
CA GLN A 188 13.56 -7.11 -7.29
C GLN A 188 12.88 -6.52 -8.53
N GLU A 189 11.84 -7.19 -9.05
CA GLU A 189 11.06 -6.67 -10.19
C GLU A 189 10.44 -5.30 -9.89
N CYS A 190 9.83 -5.12 -8.71
CA CYS A 190 9.28 -3.83 -8.33
C CYS A 190 10.37 -2.75 -8.21
N ARG A 191 11.56 -3.10 -7.72
CA ARG A 191 12.69 -2.16 -7.62
C ARG A 191 13.20 -1.76 -8.99
N ASP A 192 13.33 -2.72 -9.91
CA ASP A 192 13.78 -2.49 -11.29
C ASP A 192 12.86 -1.49 -12.01
N GLU A 193 11.55 -1.59 -11.80
CA GLU A 193 10.58 -0.62 -12.34
C GLU A 193 10.67 0.76 -11.67
N VAL A 194 10.95 0.82 -10.36
CA VAL A 194 11.12 2.11 -9.68
C VAL A 194 12.33 2.88 -10.22
N VAL A 195 13.42 2.19 -10.52
CA VAL A 195 14.67 2.78 -11.02
C VAL A 195 14.69 3.01 -12.53
N LEU A 196 13.62 2.61 -13.23
CA LEU A 196 13.41 2.91 -14.65
C LEU A 196 12.69 4.25 -14.80
N ILE A 197 13.38 5.25 -15.35
CA ILE A 197 12.88 6.62 -15.42
C ILE A 197 12.71 7.02 -16.89
N ASP A 198 11.50 7.44 -17.26
CA ASP A 198 11.26 8.07 -18.55
C ASP A 198 12.02 9.40 -18.68
N SER A 199 12.67 9.60 -19.83
CA SER A 199 13.53 10.77 -20.04
C SER A 199 12.74 12.07 -19.98
N SER A 200 11.48 12.09 -20.45
CA SER A 200 10.62 13.28 -20.42
C SER A 200 10.19 13.61 -18.99
N CYS A 201 9.86 12.60 -18.18
CA CYS A 201 9.59 12.76 -16.74
C CYS A 201 10.78 13.37 -15.97
N LEU A 202 12.01 12.95 -16.29
CA LEU A 202 13.20 13.56 -15.70
C LEU A 202 13.40 15.01 -16.18
N LEU A 203 13.16 15.30 -17.45
CA LEU A 203 13.26 16.65 -18.00
C LEU A 203 12.29 17.62 -17.30
N GLU A 204 11.05 17.20 -17.06
CA GLU A 204 10.06 17.99 -16.30
C GLU A 204 10.55 18.30 -14.88
N THR A 205 11.17 17.31 -14.23
CA THR A 205 11.78 17.47 -12.90
C THR A 205 12.92 18.50 -12.97
N LEU A 206 13.79 18.38 -13.98
CA LEU A 206 14.92 19.27 -14.22
C LEU A 206 14.47 20.73 -14.45
N GLU A 207 13.47 20.94 -15.31
CA GLU A 207 12.95 22.28 -15.59
C GLU A 207 12.32 22.94 -14.36
N THR A 208 11.55 22.16 -13.60
CA THR A 208 10.94 22.62 -12.34
C THR A 208 12.02 23.00 -11.33
N TYR A 209 13.06 22.18 -11.23
CA TYR A 209 14.22 22.40 -10.37
C TYR A 209 15.00 23.67 -10.74
N LEU A 210 15.38 23.82 -12.01
CA LEU A 210 16.12 24.99 -12.51
C LEU A 210 15.32 26.29 -12.34
N ARG A 211 13.99 26.23 -12.50
CA ARG A 211 13.08 27.36 -12.25
C ARG A 211 13.02 27.71 -10.76
N LYS A 212 12.88 26.72 -9.87
CA LYS A 212 12.84 26.88 -8.41
C LYS A 212 14.09 27.60 -7.89
N HIS A 213 15.27 27.28 -8.43
CA HIS A 213 16.57 27.82 -8.00
C HIS A 213 17.07 29.03 -8.80
N ARG A 214 16.32 29.48 -9.81
CA ARG A 214 16.63 30.69 -10.60
C ARG A 214 18.01 30.66 -11.26
N PHE A 215 18.41 29.51 -11.82
CA PHE A 215 19.64 29.40 -12.60
C PHE A 215 19.68 30.45 -13.74
N CYS A 216 20.84 31.07 -13.97
CA CYS A 216 21.04 31.92 -15.14
C CYS A 216 21.01 31.08 -16.44
N THR A 217 20.80 31.73 -17.59
CA THR A 217 20.69 31.06 -18.89
C THR A 217 21.90 30.18 -19.20
N ASP A 218 23.12 30.65 -18.92
CA ASP A 218 24.34 29.91 -19.20
C ASP A 218 24.51 28.66 -18.33
N CYS A 219 24.05 28.70 -17.08
CA CYS A 219 24.07 27.53 -16.22
C CYS A 219 22.97 26.54 -16.62
N LYS A 220 21.76 27.03 -16.94
CA LYS A 220 20.66 26.17 -17.46
C LYS A 220 21.09 25.40 -18.70
N ASN A 221 21.72 26.06 -19.66
CA ASN A 221 22.20 25.42 -20.88
C ASN A 221 23.22 24.31 -20.59
N LYS A 222 24.11 24.48 -19.60
CA LYS A 222 25.05 23.42 -19.19
C LYS A 222 24.34 22.23 -18.55
N VAL A 223 23.35 22.48 -17.68
CA VAL A 223 22.56 21.39 -17.06
C VAL A 223 21.77 20.62 -18.11
N LEU A 224 21.10 21.30 -19.04
CA LEU A 224 20.40 20.65 -20.16
C LEU A 224 21.36 19.87 -21.06
N ARG A 225 22.56 20.39 -21.28
CA ARG A 225 23.61 19.69 -22.05
C ARG A 225 24.08 18.42 -21.33
N ALA A 226 24.28 18.47 -20.03
CA ALA A 226 24.61 17.29 -19.21
C ALA A 226 23.47 16.25 -19.24
N TYR A 227 22.21 16.69 -19.16
CA TYR A 227 21.05 15.82 -19.34
C TYR A 227 21.02 15.16 -20.73
N ASN A 228 21.27 15.91 -21.81
CA ASN A 228 21.32 15.36 -23.16
C ASN A 228 22.46 14.33 -23.35
N ILE A 229 23.56 14.48 -22.61
CA ILE A 229 24.61 13.45 -22.56
C ILE A 229 24.09 12.20 -21.85
N LEU A 230 23.40 12.35 -20.71
CA LEU A 230 22.85 11.23 -19.94
C LEU A 230 21.89 10.37 -20.79
N ILE A 231 21.00 10.99 -21.57
CA ILE A 231 20.02 10.27 -22.41
C ILE A 231 20.61 9.77 -23.74
N GLY A 232 21.89 10.03 -24.01
CA GLY A 232 22.59 9.57 -25.21
C GLY A 232 22.35 10.41 -26.48
N GLU A 233 21.75 11.60 -26.36
CA GLU A 233 21.57 12.53 -27.48
C GLU A 233 22.85 13.31 -27.82
N LEU A 234 23.76 13.47 -26.85
CA LEU A 234 25.05 14.12 -27.03
C LEU A 234 26.22 13.19 -26.68
N ASP A 235 27.26 13.25 -27.51
CA ASP A 235 28.49 12.49 -27.36
C ASP A 235 29.36 13.06 -26.22
N CYS A 236 29.53 12.26 -25.15
CA CYS A 236 30.28 12.66 -23.97
C CYS A 236 31.78 12.87 -24.24
N SER A 237 32.36 12.21 -25.24
CA SER A 237 33.80 12.29 -25.55
C SER A 237 34.23 13.67 -26.06
N LYS A 238 33.28 14.45 -26.55
CA LYS A 238 33.49 15.80 -27.10
C LYS A 238 33.27 16.90 -26.07
N GLU A 239 32.78 16.56 -24.88
CA GLU A 239 32.40 17.56 -23.89
C GLU A 239 33.53 17.80 -22.89
N LYS A 240 34.13 19.00 -22.96
CA LYS A 240 35.21 19.39 -22.05
C LYS A 240 34.68 19.55 -20.63
N GLY A 241 35.33 18.86 -19.69
CA GLY A 241 34.95 18.89 -18.27
C GLY A 241 33.86 17.89 -17.90
N TYR A 242 33.49 16.98 -18.82
CA TYR A 242 32.69 15.81 -18.49
C TYR A 242 33.45 14.86 -17.57
N CYS A 243 32.78 14.39 -16.51
CA CYS A 243 33.30 13.42 -15.57
C CYS A 243 32.50 12.11 -15.69
N ALA A 244 33.12 11.05 -16.24
CA ALA A 244 32.46 9.77 -16.42
C ALA A 244 32.04 9.10 -15.09
N ALA A 245 32.85 9.27 -14.03
CA ALA A 245 32.58 8.70 -12.71
C ALA A 245 31.27 9.22 -12.08
N LEU A 246 30.81 10.44 -12.45
CA LEU A 246 29.54 10.97 -11.95
C LEU A 246 28.32 10.23 -12.51
N TYR A 247 28.41 9.70 -13.73
CA TYR A 247 27.32 8.95 -14.37
C TYR A 247 27.56 7.44 -14.35
N GLU A 248 28.55 6.98 -13.59
CA GLU A 248 28.72 5.56 -13.30
C GLU A 248 27.47 5.01 -12.59
N GLY A 249 27.01 3.83 -13.00
CA GLY A 249 25.75 3.25 -12.51
C GLY A 249 24.49 3.78 -13.22
N LEU A 250 24.61 4.69 -14.17
CA LEU A 250 23.49 5.13 -15.02
C LEU A 250 23.64 4.57 -16.44
N ARG A 251 22.53 4.14 -17.04
CA ARG A 251 22.48 3.72 -18.45
C ARG A 251 21.26 4.33 -19.11
N CYS A 252 21.33 4.61 -20.40
CA CYS A 252 20.18 5.05 -21.18
C CYS A 252 19.78 3.99 -22.21
N CYS A 253 18.49 3.95 -22.54
CA CYS A 253 17.94 3.26 -23.68
C CYS A 253 17.36 4.32 -24.63
N PRO A 254 18.13 4.80 -25.63
CA PRO A 254 17.70 5.92 -26.47
C PRO A 254 16.44 5.64 -27.29
N HIS A 255 16.21 4.38 -27.66
CA HIS A 255 15.04 3.95 -28.44
C HIS A 255 13.75 4.02 -27.62
N GLU A 256 13.79 3.48 -26.40
CA GLU A 256 12.66 3.47 -25.47
C GLU A 256 12.57 4.76 -24.63
N ARG A 257 13.56 5.66 -24.76
CA ARG A 257 13.66 6.92 -24.01
C ARG A 257 13.67 6.72 -22.49
N HIS A 258 14.30 5.64 -22.03
CA HIS A 258 14.43 5.33 -20.61
C HIS A 258 15.85 5.57 -20.08
N ILE A 259 15.92 5.89 -18.80
CA ILE A 259 17.14 5.97 -18.00
C ILE A 259 17.05 4.86 -16.96
N HIS A 260 18.02 3.97 -16.95
CA HIS A 260 18.17 2.90 -15.98
C HIS A 260 19.15 3.37 -14.90
N VAL A 261 18.64 3.52 -13.69
CA VAL A 261 19.46 3.82 -12.50
C VAL A 261 19.91 2.50 -11.86
N CYS A 262 21.15 2.43 -11.37
CA CYS A 262 21.65 1.27 -10.66
C CYS A 262 20.73 0.94 -9.46
N CYS A 263 20.29 -0.32 -9.40
CA CYS A 263 19.34 -0.79 -8.40
C CYS A 263 19.99 -1.20 -7.06
N GLU A 264 21.26 -0.85 -6.84
CA GLU A 264 21.95 -1.10 -5.58
C GLU A 264 21.49 -0.13 -4.49
N THR A 265 21.16 -0.64 -3.30
CA THR A 265 20.63 0.16 -2.20
C THR A 265 21.56 1.32 -1.82
N ASP A 266 22.88 1.11 -1.80
CA ASP A 266 23.84 2.16 -1.47
C ASP A 266 23.88 3.27 -2.53
N PHE A 267 23.74 2.90 -3.81
CA PHE A 267 23.66 3.85 -4.91
C PHE A 267 22.39 4.71 -4.80
N ILE A 268 21.24 4.07 -4.56
CA ILE A 268 19.96 4.76 -4.34
C ILE A 268 20.03 5.67 -3.11
N ALA A 269 20.60 5.20 -1.99
CA ALA A 269 20.79 6.00 -0.79
C ALA A 269 21.62 7.25 -1.07
N HIS A 270 22.71 7.11 -1.82
CA HIS A 270 23.58 8.21 -2.20
C HIS A 270 22.85 9.25 -3.07
N LEU A 271 22.06 8.79 -4.05
CA LEU A 271 21.31 9.64 -4.96
C LEU A 271 20.18 10.39 -4.23
N LEU A 272 19.46 9.72 -3.33
CA LEU A 272 18.43 10.35 -2.51
C LEU A 272 19.02 11.34 -1.50
N GLY A 273 20.21 11.05 -0.94
CA GLY A 273 20.94 11.96 -0.06
C GLY A 273 21.31 13.29 -0.74
N ARG A 274 21.59 13.28 -2.06
CA ARG A 274 21.78 14.53 -2.84
C ARG A 274 20.52 15.39 -2.90
N ALA A 275 19.35 14.76 -2.95
CA ALA A 275 18.06 15.43 -3.06
C ALA A 275 17.50 15.92 -1.72
N GLU A 276 17.91 15.34 -0.60
CA GLU A 276 17.42 15.68 0.74
C GLU A 276 17.40 17.20 1.06
N PRO A 277 18.43 18.00 0.73
CA PRO A 277 18.42 19.45 0.97
C PRO A 277 17.26 20.18 0.29
N GLU A 278 16.71 19.62 -0.79
CA GLU A 278 15.62 20.22 -1.57
C GLU A 278 14.26 20.18 -0.88
N PHE A 279 14.11 19.27 0.09
CA PHE A 279 12.92 19.09 0.91
C PHE A 279 13.04 19.77 2.28
N ALA A 280 14.26 20.12 2.70
CA ALA A 280 14.53 20.81 3.97
C ALA A 280 14.14 22.30 4.00
N GLY A 281 13.59 22.84 2.89
CA GLY A 281 12.99 24.18 2.87
C GLY A 281 13.99 25.34 2.73
N GLY A 282 15.27 25.07 2.46
CA GLY A 282 16.28 26.09 2.16
C GLY A 282 16.30 26.46 0.67
N ARG A 283 16.24 27.76 0.35
CA ARG A 283 16.66 28.25 -0.97
C ARG A 283 18.13 28.62 -0.89
N ARG A 284 18.96 27.92 -1.65
CA ARG A 284 20.37 28.30 -1.86
C ARG A 284 20.51 28.76 -3.30
N GLU A 285 21.28 29.81 -3.51
CA GLU A 285 21.67 30.20 -4.85
C GLU A 285 22.59 29.11 -5.42
N ARG A 286 22.25 28.57 -6.60
CA ARG A 286 22.99 27.51 -7.26
C ARG A 286 23.45 27.96 -8.64
N HIS A 287 24.65 27.53 -9.01
CA HIS A 287 25.28 27.85 -10.29
C HIS A 287 26.05 26.64 -10.80
N ALA A 288 25.79 26.24 -12.05
CA ALA A 288 26.56 25.22 -12.75
C ALA A 288 27.57 25.89 -13.68
N LYS A 289 28.75 26.23 -13.13
CA LYS A 289 29.80 26.95 -13.87
C LYS A 289 30.53 26.04 -14.87
N THR A 290 30.63 24.76 -14.57
CA THR A 290 31.33 23.73 -15.33
C THR A 290 30.40 22.55 -15.61
N ILE A 291 30.77 21.67 -16.55
CA ILE A 291 29.93 20.53 -16.96
C ILE A 291 29.82 19.48 -15.86
N ASP A 292 30.87 19.18 -15.10
CA ASP A 292 30.83 18.30 -13.93
C ASP A 292 29.85 18.80 -12.86
N ILE A 293 29.84 20.10 -12.55
CA ILE A 293 28.83 20.68 -11.65
C ILE A 293 27.43 20.56 -12.28
N ALA A 294 27.31 20.71 -13.59
CA ALA A 294 26.04 20.52 -14.28
C ALA A 294 25.54 19.06 -14.19
N GLN A 295 26.44 18.07 -14.28
CA GLN A 295 26.13 16.66 -14.06
C GLN A 295 25.63 16.42 -12.63
N GLU A 296 26.25 17.05 -11.63
CA GLU A 296 25.81 16.99 -10.24
C GLU A 296 24.37 17.50 -10.02
N GLU A 297 23.97 18.55 -10.75
CA GLU A 297 22.58 19.04 -10.71
C GLU A 297 21.61 18.06 -11.37
N VAL A 298 22.03 17.36 -12.45
CA VAL A 298 21.23 16.28 -13.05
C VAL A 298 21.06 15.12 -12.08
N LEU A 299 22.12 14.71 -11.38
CA LEU A 299 22.06 13.68 -10.33
C LEU A 299 21.13 14.11 -9.18
N THR A 300 21.19 15.38 -8.77
CA THR A 300 20.25 15.93 -7.79
C THR A 300 18.80 15.79 -8.27
N CYS A 301 18.52 16.06 -9.55
CA CYS A 301 17.18 15.93 -10.11
C CYS A 301 16.71 14.47 -10.23
N LEU A 302 17.60 13.53 -10.58
CA LEU A 302 17.31 12.10 -10.51
C LEU A 302 16.93 11.67 -9.09
N GLY A 303 17.68 12.15 -8.09
CA GLY A 303 17.37 11.92 -6.68
C GLY A 303 16.01 12.48 -6.26
N ILE A 304 15.66 13.70 -6.70
CA ILE A 304 14.34 14.29 -6.44
C ILE A 304 13.25 13.41 -7.05
N HIS A 305 13.40 13.02 -8.32
CA HIS A 305 12.42 12.19 -9.03
C HIS A 305 12.17 10.87 -8.31
N LEU A 306 13.24 10.13 -7.97
CA LEU A 306 13.13 8.87 -7.24
C LEU A 306 12.56 9.06 -5.83
N TYR A 307 12.94 10.12 -5.14
CA TYR A 307 12.41 10.42 -3.80
C TYR A 307 10.90 10.63 -3.84
N GLU A 308 10.41 11.44 -4.78
CA GLU A 308 8.98 11.70 -4.94
C GLU A 308 8.21 10.45 -5.37
N ARG A 309 8.78 9.62 -6.26
CA ARG A 309 8.21 8.33 -6.67
C ARG A 309 8.11 7.37 -5.50
N LEU A 310 9.20 7.14 -4.77
CA LEU A 310 9.22 6.28 -3.57
C LEU A 310 8.28 6.78 -2.49
N HIS A 311 8.20 8.10 -2.29
CA HIS A 311 7.26 8.70 -1.35
C HIS A 311 5.80 8.45 -1.75
N ARG A 312 5.47 8.59 -3.04
CA ARG A 312 4.15 8.27 -3.58
C ARG A 312 3.80 6.81 -3.35
N ILE A 313 4.72 5.88 -3.64
CA ILE A 313 4.52 4.45 -3.40
C ILE A 313 4.27 4.18 -1.92
N TRP A 314 5.10 4.73 -1.04
CA TRP A 314 4.94 4.60 0.40
C TRP A 314 3.58 5.10 0.89
N GLN A 315 3.12 6.27 0.40
CA GLN A 315 1.80 6.81 0.76
C GLN A 315 0.67 5.88 0.32
N LYS A 316 0.71 5.40 -0.94
CA LYS A 316 -0.28 4.50 -1.51
C LYS A 316 -0.31 3.17 -0.76
N LEU A 317 0.85 2.57 -0.53
CA LEU A 317 1.00 1.32 0.22
C LEU A 317 0.36 1.44 1.62
N ARG A 318 0.65 2.51 2.36
CA ARG A 318 0.06 2.72 3.70
C ARG A 318 -1.44 2.96 3.67
N ALA A 319 -1.92 3.70 2.66
CA ALA A 319 -3.35 3.98 2.50
C ALA A 319 -4.15 2.71 2.19
N GLU A 320 -3.68 1.89 1.25
CA GLU A 320 -4.32 0.62 0.94
C GLU A 320 -4.15 -0.39 2.07
N GLU A 321 -3.03 -0.40 2.79
CA GLU A 321 -2.81 -1.32 3.92
C GLU A 321 -3.83 -1.05 5.02
N GLN A 322 -4.01 0.22 5.39
CA GLN A 322 -5.02 0.62 6.35
C GLN A 322 -6.43 0.30 5.86
N THR A 323 -6.72 0.49 4.57
CA THR A 323 -8.04 0.22 3.98
C THR A 323 -8.38 -1.26 4.03
N TRP A 324 -7.44 -2.12 3.61
CA TRP A 324 -7.59 -3.57 3.68
C TRP A 324 -7.79 -4.05 5.12
N GLN A 325 -6.94 -3.56 6.02
CA GLN A 325 -6.99 -3.86 7.44
C GLN A 325 -8.35 -3.51 8.06
N MET A 326 -8.86 -2.30 7.79
CA MET A 326 -10.20 -1.88 8.23
C MET A 326 -11.29 -2.81 7.70
N LEU A 327 -11.27 -3.10 6.39
CA LEU A 327 -12.27 -3.97 5.78
C LEU A 327 -12.24 -5.36 6.40
N PHE A 328 -11.05 -5.91 6.59
CA PHE A 328 -10.84 -7.21 7.21
C PHE A 328 -11.44 -7.26 8.62
N TYR A 329 -11.01 -6.37 9.51
CA TYR A 329 -11.47 -6.39 10.91
C TYR A 329 -12.95 -6.02 11.06
N LEU A 330 -13.47 -5.13 10.21
CA LEU A 330 -14.90 -4.85 10.11
C LEU A 330 -15.69 -6.10 9.72
N GLY A 331 -15.18 -6.84 8.73
CA GLY A 331 -15.78 -8.07 8.28
C GLY A 331 -15.83 -9.14 9.38
N VAL A 332 -14.72 -9.30 10.11
CA VAL A 332 -14.64 -10.19 11.29
C VAL A 332 -15.66 -9.79 12.35
N ASP A 333 -15.75 -8.50 12.71
CA ASP A 333 -16.71 -8.03 13.73
C ASP A 333 -18.17 -8.25 13.29
N ALA A 334 -18.49 -7.97 12.02
CA ALA A 334 -19.83 -8.18 11.49
C ALA A 334 -20.23 -9.67 11.48
N LEU A 335 -19.30 -10.55 11.09
CA LEU A 335 -19.51 -12.00 11.12
C LEU A 335 -19.65 -12.53 12.55
N ARG A 336 -18.83 -12.06 13.49
CA ARG A 336 -18.96 -12.39 14.90
C ARG A 336 -20.34 -12.01 15.43
N LYS A 337 -20.80 -10.78 15.19
CA LYS A 337 -22.12 -10.31 15.62
C LYS A 337 -23.26 -11.13 15.01
N SER A 338 -23.17 -11.44 13.72
CA SER A 338 -24.13 -12.30 13.03
C SER A 338 -24.18 -13.70 13.67
N PHE A 339 -23.02 -14.28 13.95
CA PHE A 339 -22.90 -15.56 14.63
C PHE A 339 -23.52 -15.52 16.03
N GLU A 340 -23.18 -14.54 16.85
CA GLU A 340 -23.70 -14.44 18.22
C GLU A 340 -25.22 -14.28 18.24
N VAL A 341 -25.79 -13.42 17.39
CA VAL A 341 -27.25 -13.23 17.30
C VAL A 341 -27.94 -14.53 16.88
N ARG A 342 -27.43 -15.21 15.85
CA ARG A 342 -28.07 -16.40 15.28
C ARG A 342 -27.88 -17.64 16.15
N THR A 343 -26.76 -17.75 16.86
CA THR A 343 -26.51 -18.85 17.81
C THR A 343 -27.29 -18.67 19.11
N VAL A 344 -27.32 -17.46 19.69
CA VAL A 344 -28.15 -17.19 20.89
C VAL A 344 -29.64 -17.41 20.59
N GLY A 345 -30.11 -16.98 19.41
CA GLY A 345 -31.47 -17.27 18.96
C GLY A 345 -31.76 -18.78 18.85
N HIS A 346 -30.83 -19.56 18.29
CA HIS A 346 -30.97 -21.01 18.16
C HIS A 346 -31.01 -21.71 19.53
N PHE A 347 -30.15 -21.33 20.48
CA PHE A 347 -30.14 -21.93 21.83
C PHE A 347 -31.40 -21.56 22.63
N ASN A 348 -31.88 -20.32 22.55
CA ASN A 348 -33.14 -19.93 23.20
C ASN A 348 -34.34 -20.72 22.65
N VAL A 349 -34.38 -21.00 21.35
CA VAL A 349 -35.45 -21.80 20.73
C VAL A 349 -35.34 -23.28 21.13
N GLN A 350 -34.13 -23.85 21.15
CA GLN A 350 -33.93 -25.24 21.60
C GLN A 350 -34.23 -25.44 23.09
N ASP A 351 -33.87 -24.48 23.93
CA ASP A 351 -34.21 -24.55 25.35
C ASP A 351 -35.72 -24.37 25.56
N CYS A 352 -36.40 -23.52 24.79
CA CYS A 352 -37.87 -23.49 24.77
C CYS A 352 -38.50 -24.81 24.30
N LEU A 353 -37.93 -25.50 23.30
CA LEU A 353 -38.45 -26.79 22.84
C LEU A 353 -38.27 -27.91 23.88
N LYS A 354 -37.23 -27.86 24.72
CA LYS A 354 -37.05 -28.79 25.85
C LYS A 354 -38.05 -28.60 27.00
N PHE A 355 -38.80 -27.49 27.02
CA PHE A 355 -39.89 -27.26 27.97
C PHE A 355 -41.25 -27.74 27.46
N TRP A 356 -41.31 -28.30 26.24
CA TRP A 356 -42.53 -28.78 25.58
C TRP A 356 -42.49 -30.27 25.21
N ASP A 357 -41.50 -31.01 25.73
CA ASP A 357 -41.44 -32.48 25.81
C ASP A 357 -41.38 -32.87 27.30
#